data_AF-A0A0K2VDS6-F1
#
_entry.id   AF-A0A0K2VDS6-F1
#
_cell.length_a   1.000
_cell.length_b   1.000
_cell.length_c   1.000
_cell.angle_alpha   90.00
_cell.angle_beta   90.00
_cell.angle_gamma   90.00
#
_symmetry.space_group_name_H-M   'P 1'
#
loop_
_entity.id
_entity.type
_entity.pdbx_description
1 polymer ?
#
loop_
_entity_poly.entity_id
_entity_poly.type
_entity_poly.pdbx_seq_one_letter_code
_entity_poly.pdbx_strand_id
1 'polypeptide(L)'
;EDLRDQIHPKEETIDVLRSQIDAMETELLSVTQSHSELEIQLLDSKGKLNSTIHELTQEHNRLGKSQATYDRLIKELSGVMPFLQEPKALKDAVTSMGKRYCQDYDKLGFIEEMNEPDTDESLEAMNELVRQKVFLERTVTSLKTRLEVDRHNYKQESRKKVKEATFLAE
;
A
#
# COMPACT_ATOMS: atom_id res chain seq x y z
N GLU A 1 -83.97 6.71 -23.82
CA GLU A 1 -82.89 5.74 -23.54
C GLU A 1 -81.56 6.14 -24.17
N ASP A 2 -81.54 6.92 -25.25
CA ASP A 2 -80.37 7.14 -26.11
C ASP A 2 -79.12 7.83 -25.52
N LEU A 3 -79.23 8.63 -24.45
CA LEU A 3 -78.07 9.33 -23.88
C LEU A 3 -77.20 8.40 -23.03
N ARG A 4 -77.82 7.47 -22.32
CA ARG A 4 -77.11 6.56 -21.39
C ARG A 4 -76.25 5.56 -22.16
N ASP A 5 -76.77 5.06 -23.28
CA ASP A 5 -76.08 4.12 -24.17
C ASP A 5 -74.91 4.77 -24.91
N GLN A 6 -74.88 6.10 -25.05
CA GLN A 6 -73.75 6.85 -25.61
C GLN A 6 -72.72 7.28 -24.56
N ILE A 7 -73.12 7.40 -23.29
CA ILE A 7 -72.25 7.85 -22.19
C ILE A 7 -71.38 6.70 -21.68
N HIS A 8 -71.96 5.52 -21.45
CA HIS A 8 -71.25 4.36 -20.92
C HIS A 8 -69.97 3.96 -21.70
N PRO A 9 -69.98 3.82 -23.05
CA PRO A 9 -68.75 3.47 -23.78
C PRO A 9 -67.69 4.57 -23.72
N LYS A 10 -68.09 5.83 -23.54
CA LYS A 10 -67.16 6.95 -23.37
C LYS A 10 -66.53 6.94 -21.97
N GLU A 11 -67.30 6.61 -20.94
CA GLU A 11 -66.80 6.43 -19.57
C GLU A 11 -65.77 5.28 -19.52
N GLU A 12 -66.07 4.15 -20.15
CA GLU A 12 -65.15 3.02 -20.25
C GLU A 12 -63.85 3.39 -20.99
N THR A 13 -63.97 4.15 -22.09
CA THR A 13 -62.80 4.67 -22.82
C THR A 13 -61.96 5.62 -21.95
N ILE A 14 -62.60 6.50 -21.18
CA ILE A 14 -61.92 7.42 -20.26
C ILE A 14 -61.15 6.64 -19.19
N ASP A 15 -61.74 5.59 -18.63
CA ASP A 15 -61.10 4.78 -17.60
C ASP A 15 -59.91 3.99 -18.14
N VAL A 16 -60.00 3.44 -19.36
CA VAL A 16 -58.87 2.81 -20.05
C VAL A 16 -57.73 3.80 -20.28
N LEU A 17 -58.04 5.00 -20.79
CA LEU A 17 -57.03 6.03 -21.04
C LEU A 17 -56.38 6.51 -19.75
N ARG A 18 -57.13 6.64 -18.65
CA ARG A 18 -56.58 6.95 -17.33
C ARG A 18 -55.62 5.88 -16.85
N SER A 19 -56.01 4.61 -16.93
CA SER A 19 -55.13 3.51 -16.56
C SER A 19 -53.85 3.48 -17.38
N GLN A 20 -53.91 3.85 -18.67
CA GLN A 20 -52.73 3.95 -19.52
C GLN A 20 -51.84 5.14 -19.11
N ILE A 21 -52.42 6.29 -18.77
CA ILE A 21 -51.67 7.45 -18.26
C ILE A 21 -50.94 7.06 -16.97
N ASP A 22 -51.62 6.43 -16.01
CA ASP A 22 -51.00 6.00 -14.75
C ASP A 22 -49.84 5.02 -15.00
N ALA A 23 -50.03 4.06 -15.92
CA ALA A 23 -48.96 3.13 -16.30
C ALA A 23 -47.76 3.86 -16.90
N MET A 24 -47.99 4.79 -17.82
CA MET A 24 -46.94 5.60 -18.43
C MET A 24 -46.21 6.49 -17.42
N GLU A 25 -46.91 7.05 -16.44
CA GLU A 25 -46.31 7.84 -15.36
C GLU A 25 -45.38 6.99 -14.49
N THR A 26 -45.79 5.76 -14.15
CA THR A 26 -44.93 4.84 -13.39
C THR A 26 -43.68 4.42 -14.17
N GLU A 27 -43.81 4.16 -15.46
CA GLU A 27 -42.67 3.85 -16.33
C GLU A 27 -41.72 5.04 -16.46
N LEU A 28 -42.26 6.24 -16.65
CA LEU A 28 -41.48 7.47 -16.75
C LEU A 28 -40.67 7.73 -15.47
N LEU A 29 -41.26 7.52 -14.29
CA LEU A 29 -40.56 7.63 -13.01
C LEU A 29 -39.43 6.60 -12.91
N SER A 30 -39.70 5.34 -13.28
CA SER A 30 -38.67 4.29 -13.27
C SER A 30 -37.50 4.63 -14.20
N VAL A 31 -37.79 5.08 -15.42
CA VAL A 31 -36.77 5.46 -16.40
C VAL A 31 -35.96 6.66 -15.90
N THR A 32 -36.62 7.65 -15.32
CA THR A 32 -35.94 8.84 -14.76
C THR A 32 -35.00 8.46 -13.62
N GLN A 33 -35.42 7.54 -12.75
CA GLN A 33 -34.58 7.01 -11.69
C GLN A 33 -33.35 6.27 -12.26
N SER A 34 -33.56 5.33 -13.18
CA SER A 34 -32.45 4.61 -13.82
C SER A 34 -31.50 5.54 -14.56
N HIS A 35 -32.02 6.57 -15.22
CA HIS A 35 -31.20 7.59 -15.88
C HIS A 35 -30.29 8.31 -14.88
N SER A 36 -30.84 8.77 -13.75
CA SER A 36 -30.05 9.43 -12.69
C SER A 36 -28.98 8.51 -12.12
N GLU A 37 -29.29 7.23 -11.91
CA GLU A 37 -28.32 6.24 -11.42
C GLU A 37 -27.18 6.02 -12.43
N LEU A 38 -27.51 5.92 -13.72
CA LEU A 38 -26.52 5.77 -14.79
C LEU A 38 -25.63 7.01 -14.93
N GLU A 39 -26.17 8.22 -14.77
CA GLU A 39 -25.36 9.45 -14.77
C GLU A 39 -24.33 9.46 -13.64
N ILE A 40 -24.73 9.04 -12.44
CA ILE A 40 -23.81 8.92 -11.29
C ILE A 40 -22.71 7.89 -11.60
N GLN A 41 -23.07 6.72 -12.12
CA GLN A 41 -22.10 5.68 -12.48
C GLN A 41 -21.13 6.13 -13.58
N LEU A 42 -21.62 6.90 -14.55
CA LEU A 42 -20.81 7.48 -15.61
C LEU A 42 -19.79 8.48 -15.04
N LEU A 43 -20.22 9.34 -14.13
CA LEU A 43 -19.34 10.31 -13.47
C LEU A 43 -18.28 9.63 -12.62
N ASP A 44 -18.65 8.62 -11.83
CA ASP A 44 -17.71 7.82 -11.03
C ASP A 44 -16.68 7.11 -11.92
N SER A 45 -17.13 6.48 -13.01
CA SER A 45 -16.25 5.79 -13.96
C SER A 45 -15.27 6.76 -14.64
N LYS A 46 -15.73 7.96 -15.01
CA LYS A 46 -14.85 9.03 -15.54
C LYS A 46 -13.84 9.50 -14.49
N GLY A 47 -14.26 9.64 -13.23
CA GLY A 47 -13.37 9.98 -12.13
C GLY A 47 -12.25 8.94 -11.94
N LYS A 48 -12.62 7.66 -11.91
CA LYS A 48 -11.67 6.54 -11.83
C LYS A 48 -10.68 6.54 -12.99
N LEU A 49 -11.18 6.68 -14.22
CA LEU A 49 -10.34 6.73 -15.41
C LEU A 49 -9.30 7.86 -15.33
N ASN A 50 -9.71 9.07 -14.93
CA ASN A 50 -8.80 10.20 -14.79
C ASN A 50 -7.73 9.96 -13.71
N SER A 51 -8.10 9.37 -12.57
CA SER A 51 -7.15 8.99 -11.51
C SER A 51 -6.12 7.98 -12.03
N THR A 52 -6.58 6.93 -12.70
CA THR A 52 -5.69 5.90 -13.26
C THR A 52 -4.75 6.47 -14.33
N ILE A 53 -5.22 7.38 -15.19
CA ILE A 53 -4.36 8.06 -16.17
C ILE A 53 -3.28 8.89 -15.46
N HIS A 54 -3.63 9.59 -14.38
CA HIS A 54 -2.69 10.37 -13.59
C HIS A 54 -1.61 9.48 -12.95
N GLU A 55 -2.02 8.39 -12.30
CA GLU A 55 -1.12 7.41 -11.70
C GLU A 55 -0.20 6.77 -12.74
N LEU A 56 -0.74 6.37 -13.90
CA LEU A 56 0.03 5.81 -15.00
C LEU A 56 1.09 6.79 -15.50
N THR A 57 0.73 8.07 -15.63
CA THR A 57 1.66 9.13 -16.05
C THR A 57 2.77 9.32 -15.02
N GLN A 58 2.43 9.29 -13.73
CA GLN A 58 3.41 9.38 -12.64
C GLN A 58 4.40 8.21 -12.67
N GLU A 59 3.89 6.98 -12.85
CA GLU A 59 4.70 5.78 -12.94
C GLU A 59 5.59 5.76 -14.19
N HIS A 60 5.07 6.21 -15.33
CA HIS A 60 5.87 6.35 -16.54
C HIS A 60 7.03 7.34 -16.35
N ASN A 61 6.76 8.47 -15.69
CA ASN A 61 7.80 9.45 -15.34
C ASN A 61 8.82 8.88 -14.33
N ARG A 62 8.37 8.07 -13.36
CA ARG A 62 9.25 7.37 -12.40
C ARG A 62 10.16 6.37 -13.10
N LEU A 63 9.60 5.58 -14.02
CA LEU A 63 10.36 4.65 -14.85
C LEU A 63 11.40 5.37 -15.69
N GLY A 64 11.02 6.46 -16.36
CA GLY A 64 11.95 7.26 -17.17
C GLY A 64 13.12 7.83 -16.36
N LYS A 65 12.84 8.35 -15.14
CA LYS A 65 13.90 8.81 -14.22
C LYS A 65 14.82 7.66 -13.79
N SER A 66 14.24 6.50 -13.49
CA SER A 66 15.00 5.30 -13.11
C SER A 66 15.90 4.83 -14.25
N GLN A 67 15.37 4.70 -15.47
CA GLN A 67 16.13 4.34 -16.67
C GLN A 67 17.26 5.32 -16.95
N ALA A 68 17.00 6.64 -16.88
CA ALA A 68 18.04 7.65 -17.04
C ALA A 68 19.17 7.52 -16.00
N THR A 69 18.82 7.08 -14.78
CA THR A 69 19.80 6.81 -13.71
C THR A 69 20.63 5.57 -14.05
N TYR A 70 20.02 4.49 -14.54
CA TYR A 70 20.73 3.30 -15.02
C TYR A 70 21.68 3.61 -16.18
N ASP A 71 21.21 4.35 -17.19
CA ASP A 71 22.03 4.72 -18.34
C ASP A 71 23.23 5.58 -17.94
N ARG A 72 23.04 6.49 -16.97
CA ARG A 72 24.14 7.26 -16.39
C ARG A 72 25.11 6.37 -15.64
N LEU A 73 24.63 5.44 -14.81
CA LEU A 73 25.48 4.50 -14.09
C LEU A 73 26.33 3.64 -15.04
N ILE A 74 25.76 3.14 -16.13
CA ILE A 74 26.49 2.36 -17.16
C ILE A 74 27.60 3.21 -17.79
N LYS A 75 27.31 4.48 -18.11
CA LYS A 75 28.31 5.41 -18.66
C LYS A 75 29.42 5.69 -17.65
N GLU A 76 29.08 5.92 -16.39
CA GLU A 76 30.06 6.12 -15.33
C GLU A 76 30.93 4.88 -15.12
N LEU A 77 30.34 3.68 -15.05
CA LEU A 77 31.07 2.40 -14.99
C LEU A 77 32.03 2.24 -16.17
N SER A 78 31.58 2.56 -17.38
CA SER A 78 32.44 2.54 -18.57
C SER A 78 33.59 3.54 -18.46
N GLY A 79 33.36 4.69 -17.84
CA GLY A 79 34.38 5.71 -17.54
C GLY A 79 35.39 5.28 -16.47
N VAL A 80 35.09 4.25 -15.68
CA VAL A 80 36.02 3.67 -14.68
C VAL A 80 36.99 2.67 -15.32
N MET A 81 36.63 2.06 -16.46
CA MET A 81 37.45 1.07 -17.16
C MET A 81 38.92 1.44 -17.39
N PRO A 82 39.29 2.70 -17.73
CA PRO A 82 40.68 3.08 -17.92
C PRO A 82 41.54 2.94 -16.65
N PHE A 83 40.93 3.04 -15.46
CA PHE A 83 41.64 2.96 -14.19
C PHE A 83 41.86 1.51 -13.72
N LEU A 84 41.49 0.49 -14.50
CA LEU A 84 41.56 -0.91 -14.08
C LEU A 84 42.98 -1.35 -13.69
N GLN A 85 44.02 -0.75 -14.28
CA GLN A 85 45.43 -1.01 -13.96
C GLN A 85 46.01 -0.06 -12.89
N GLU A 86 45.22 0.91 -12.40
CA GLU A 86 45.63 1.90 -11.42
C GLU A 86 44.81 1.75 -10.14
N PRO A 87 45.22 0.89 -9.18
CA PRO A 87 44.39 0.49 -8.04
C PRO A 87 43.88 1.65 -7.19
N LYS A 88 44.70 2.69 -7.01
CA LYS A 88 44.32 3.89 -6.25
C LYS A 88 43.26 4.72 -6.98
N ALA A 89 43.47 4.99 -8.27
CA ALA A 89 42.51 5.73 -9.09
C ALA A 89 41.19 4.96 -9.25
N LEU A 90 41.24 3.63 -9.38
CA LEU A 90 40.07 2.77 -9.42
C LEU A 90 39.27 2.85 -8.10
N LYS A 91 39.95 2.73 -6.95
CA LYS A 91 39.32 2.87 -5.63
C LYS A 91 38.61 4.20 -5.52
N ASP A 92 39.27 5.31 -5.86
CA ASP A 92 38.69 6.64 -5.73
C ASP A 92 37.48 6.83 -6.67
N ALA A 93 37.57 6.35 -7.92
CA ALA A 93 36.50 6.47 -8.90
C ALA A 93 35.26 5.64 -8.52
N VAL A 94 35.44 4.38 -8.11
CA VAL A 94 34.35 3.49 -7.66
C VAL A 94 33.76 4.00 -6.35
N THR A 95 34.59 4.50 -5.44
CA THR A 95 34.15 5.07 -4.16
C THR A 95 33.27 6.29 -4.36
N SER A 96 33.71 7.21 -5.22
CA SER A 96 32.98 8.40 -5.60
C SER A 96 31.62 8.07 -6.24
N MET A 97 31.58 7.05 -7.10
CA MET A 97 30.35 6.54 -7.70
C MET A 97 29.43 5.91 -6.65
N GLY A 98 29.96 5.07 -5.76
CA GLY A 98 29.20 4.44 -4.68
C GLY A 98 28.52 5.46 -3.76
N LYS A 99 29.22 6.54 -3.37
CA LYS A 99 28.63 7.64 -2.58
C LYS A 99 27.44 8.32 -3.25
N ARG A 100 27.43 8.41 -4.59
CA ARG A 100 26.36 9.06 -5.34
C ARG A 100 25.10 8.20 -5.47
N TYR A 101 25.25 6.88 -5.60
CA TYR A 101 24.15 5.99 -5.91
C TYR A 101 23.67 5.15 -4.72
N CYS A 102 24.47 4.99 -3.66
CA CYS A 102 24.10 4.26 -2.46
C CYS A 102 23.78 5.25 -1.32
N GLN A 103 22.52 5.32 -0.89
CA GLN A 103 22.08 6.19 0.21
C GLN A 103 22.71 5.85 1.56
N ASP A 104 23.17 4.60 1.72
CA ASP A 104 23.81 4.07 2.92
C ASP A 104 25.29 3.74 2.67
N TYR A 105 25.93 4.38 1.69
CA TYR A 105 27.30 4.08 1.33
C TYR A 105 28.28 4.13 2.52
N ASP A 106 28.08 5.10 3.42
CA ASP A 106 28.88 5.25 4.64
C ASP A 106 28.53 4.19 5.72
N LYS A 107 27.32 3.61 5.70
CA LYS A 107 26.92 2.50 6.59
C LYS A 107 27.32 1.13 6.05
N LEU A 108 27.71 1.07 4.79
CA LEU A 108 28.05 -0.17 4.10
C LEU A 108 29.44 -0.70 4.47
N GLY A 109 30.19 -0.04 5.38
CA GLY A 109 31.49 -0.51 5.89
C GLY A 109 32.65 -0.50 4.88
N PHE A 110 32.34 -0.39 3.59
CA PHE A 110 33.29 -0.52 2.47
C PHE A 110 34.44 0.49 2.44
N ILE A 111 34.35 1.64 3.13
CA ILE A 111 35.45 2.62 3.18
C ILE A 111 36.35 2.42 4.41
N GLU A 112 35.79 2.15 5.59
CA GLU A 112 36.59 2.05 6.81
C GLU A 112 37.43 0.76 6.80
N GLU A 113 36.88 -0.35 6.28
CA GLU A 113 37.58 -1.64 6.17
C GLU A 113 38.76 -1.65 5.16
N MET A 114 38.81 -0.71 4.20
CA MET A 114 39.87 -0.65 3.17
C MET A 114 40.97 0.37 3.48
N ASN A 115 40.92 1.06 4.63
CA ASN A 115 41.90 2.06 5.04
C ASN A 115 42.71 1.66 6.28
N GLU A 116 42.36 0.59 6.99
CA GLU A 116 43.18 0.09 8.08
C GLU A 116 44.12 -1.02 7.58
N PRO A 117 45.43 -0.96 7.89
CA PRO A 117 46.27 -2.15 7.80
C PRO A 117 45.74 -3.16 8.84
N ASP A 118 45.65 -4.43 8.47
CA ASP A 118 45.31 -5.57 9.34
C ASP A 118 45.83 -5.40 10.79
N THR A 119 45.04 -4.80 11.67
CA THR A 119 45.30 -4.75 13.11
C THR A 119 44.23 -5.57 13.82
N ASP A 120 44.68 -6.59 14.53
CA ASP A 120 43.93 -7.57 15.32
C ASP A 120 42.83 -6.93 16.20
N GLU A 121 43.04 -5.68 16.64
CA GLU A 121 42.07 -4.88 17.41
C GLU A 121 40.75 -4.58 16.66
N SER A 122 40.77 -4.38 15.34
CA SER A 122 39.58 -4.08 14.54
C SER A 122 38.67 -5.31 14.41
N LEU A 123 39.29 -6.49 14.25
CA LEU A 123 38.59 -7.78 14.24
C LEU A 123 38.04 -8.14 15.62
N GLU A 124 38.76 -7.84 16.70
CA GLU A 124 38.30 -8.06 18.07
C GLU A 124 37.12 -7.14 18.43
N ALA A 125 37.16 -5.87 18.04
CA ALA A 125 36.06 -4.93 18.19
C ALA A 125 34.80 -5.39 17.41
N MET A 126 34.97 -5.87 16.18
CA MET A 126 33.87 -6.39 15.36
C MET A 126 33.25 -7.65 15.98
N ASN A 127 34.07 -8.57 16.48
CA ASN A 127 33.62 -9.77 17.18
C ASN A 127 32.85 -9.42 18.47
N GLU A 128 33.27 -8.39 19.19
CA GLU A 128 32.57 -7.92 20.39
C GLU A 128 31.20 -7.30 20.05
N LEU A 129 31.09 -6.53 18.97
CA LEU A 129 29.79 -6.02 18.48
C LEU A 129 28.83 -7.16 18.11
N VAL A 130 29.33 -8.21 17.46
CA VAL A 130 28.52 -9.40 17.13
C VAL A 130 28.04 -10.11 18.40
N ARG A 131 28.91 -10.26 19.42
CA ARG A 131 28.53 -10.86 20.72
C ARG A 131 27.46 -10.04 21.43
N GLN A 132 27.60 -8.71 21.46
CA GLN A 132 26.62 -7.82 22.07
C GLN A 132 25.26 -7.88 21.35
N LYS A 133 25.27 -7.92 20.01
CA LYS A 133 24.05 -8.12 19.21
C LYS A 133 23.33 -9.41 19.57
N VAL A 134 24.05 -10.55 19.60
CA VAL A 134 23.47 -11.86 19.95
C VAL A 134 22.90 -11.86 21.37
N PHE A 135 23.57 -11.21 22.33
CA PHE A 135 23.08 -11.07 23.69
C PHE A 135 21.77 -10.26 23.75
N LEU A 136 21.69 -9.14 23.04
CA LEU A 136 20.48 -8.32 22.95
C LEU A 136 19.34 -9.08 22.29
N GLU A 137 19.59 -9.81 21.20
CA GLU A 137 18.58 -10.63 20.53
C GLU A 137 18.00 -11.71 21.45
N ARG A 138 18.86 -12.41 22.22
CA ARG A 138 18.43 -13.38 23.23
C ARG A 138 17.60 -12.74 24.33
N THR A 139 18.02 -11.57 24.79
CA THR A 139 17.32 -10.83 25.85
C THR A 139 15.95 -10.36 25.37
N VAL A 140 15.86 -9.78 24.18
CA VAL A 140 14.59 -9.37 23.57
C VAL A 140 13.66 -10.57 23.38
N THR A 141 14.19 -11.70 22.90
CA THR A 141 13.40 -12.93 22.73
C THR A 141 12.87 -13.43 24.09
N SER A 142 13.70 -13.46 25.13
CA SER A 142 13.29 -13.84 26.48
C SER A 142 12.26 -12.89 27.09
N LEU A 143 12.38 -11.58 26.85
CA LEU A 143 11.40 -10.60 27.32
C LEU A 143 10.06 -10.77 26.60
N LYS A 144 10.08 -11.03 25.29
CA LYS A 144 8.87 -11.30 24.50
C LYS A 144 8.14 -12.55 25.01
N THR A 145 8.85 -13.65 25.25
CA THR A 145 8.23 -14.89 25.75
C THR A 145 7.66 -14.70 27.16
N ARG A 146 8.38 -13.98 28.05
CA ARG A 146 7.87 -13.65 29.39
C ARG A 146 6.60 -12.79 29.31
N LEU A 147 6.56 -11.81 28.43
CA LEU A 147 5.39 -10.97 28.21
C LEU A 147 4.18 -11.77 27.71
N GLU A 148 4.39 -12.75 26.83
CA GLU A 148 3.31 -13.65 26.38
C GLU A 148 2.77 -14.52 27.52
N VAL A 149 3.65 -15.06 28.36
CA VAL A 149 3.25 -15.82 29.55
C VAL A 149 2.47 -14.95 30.52
N ASP A 150 2.93 -13.74 30.81
CA ASP A 150 2.25 -12.82 31.73
C ASP A 150 0.86 -12.42 31.18
N ARG A 151 0.75 -12.17 29.87
CA ARG A 151 -0.54 -11.93 29.20
C ARG A 151 -1.47 -13.14 29.29
N HIS A 152 -0.94 -14.36 29.16
CA HIS A 152 -1.72 -15.58 29.30
C HIS A 152 -2.24 -15.75 30.73
N ASN A 153 -1.37 -15.57 31.73
CA ASN A 153 -1.72 -15.65 33.15
C ASN A 153 -2.78 -14.62 33.53
N TYR A 154 -2.64 -13.36 33.08
CA TYR A 154 -3.63 -12.31 33.30
C TYR A 154 -5.01 -12.69 32.72
N LYS A 155 -5.04 -13.23 31.49
CA LYS A 155 -6.29 -13.71 30.86
C LYS A 155 -6.91 -14.88 31.62
N GLN A 156 -6.11 -15.78 32.19
CA GLN A 156 -6.63 -16.88 33.01
C GLN A 156 -7.19 -16.38 34.35
N GLU A 157 -6.47 -15.50 35.02
CA GLU A 157 -6.90 -14.92 36.31
C GLU A 157 -8.18 -14.10 36.15
N SER A 158 -8.27 -13.28 35.10
CA SER A 158 -9.49 -12.55 34.76
C SER A 158 -10.68 -13.49 34.54
N ARG A 159 -10.49 -14.60 33.80
CA ARG A 159 -11.55 -15.60 33.62
C ARG A 159 -11.96 -16.30 34.92
N LYS A 160 -11.02 -16.59 35.83
CA LYS A 160 -11.33 -17.16 37.15
C LYS A 160 -12.18 -16.20 37.97
N LYS A 161 -11.78 -14.93 38.06
CA LYS A 161 -12.54 -13.87 38.77
C LYS A 161 -13.96 -13.72 38.23
N VAL A 162 -14.15 -13.78 36.90
CA VAL A 162 -15.49 -13.74 36.29
C VAL A 162 -16.31 -14.97 36.68
N LYS A 163 -15.73 -16.18 36.63
CA LYS A 163 -16.44 -17.41 37.03
C LYS A 163 -16.84 -17.41 38.51
N GLU A 164 -15.95 -16.96 39.39
CA GLU A 164 -16.24 -16.83 40.83
C GLU A 164 -17.34 -15.80 41.08
N ALA A 165 -17.31 -14.65 40.38
CA ALA A 165 -18.36 -13.64 40.48
C ALA A 165 -19.72 -14.14 39.98
N THR A 166 -19.76 -14.94 38.92
CA THR A 166 -21.02 -15.54 38.43
C THR A 166 -21.56 -16.63 39.36
N PHE A 167 -20.67 -17.41 40.01
CA PHE A 167 -21.08 -18.45 40.96
C PHE A 167 -21.62 -17.87 42.28
N LEU A 168 -21.13 -16.70 42.71
CA LEU A 168 -21.65 -15.99 43.89
C LEU A 168 -22.96 -15.23 43.63
N ALA A 169 -23.40 -15.16 42.37
CA ALA A 169 -24.62 -14.45 41.95
C ALA A 169 -25.82 -15.40 41.70
N GLU A 170 -25.62 -16.72 41.81
CA GLU A 170 -26.65 -17.77 41.90
C GLU A 170 -26.91 -18.14 43.36
#